data_AF-A0A4R6YF03-F1
#
_entry.id   AF-A0A4R6YF03-F1
#
_cell.length_a   1.000
_cell.length_b   1.000
_cell.length_c   1.000
_cell.angle_alpha   90.00
_cell.angle_beta   90.00
_cell.angle_gamma   90.00
#
_symmetry.space_group_name_H-M   'P 1'
#
loop_
_entity.id
_entity.type
_entity.pdbx_description
1 polymer ?
#
loop_
_entity_poly.entity_id
_entity_poly.type
_entity_poly.pdbx_seq_one_letter_code
_entity_poly.pdbx_strand_id
1 'polypeptide(L)'
;MLACDFGNFVDANLGDDGTGWIEVLVAHNHHICDYRDFKSSHFRDLRDRIFCEFRDYTDMSDPQEQLKRWFHDKTAPHGVKTKLSEATGFTPTQISRMRNVETDDPKKRQEIPIDMIAKAARFFNELPPGFEGMVQWLDSPRRDLANGAEIPVMGYLGAGAEVEPDYEQVPPEGLDQVHIPFPVPDDMIAFTVSGISMMPVFKPGTVIVVYREQKKPIEAFYGMEAAVRTSDGRRFIKTIARGSRPNTVTLTSWNDPTPIEDQRLEWIGEIFAVLPPAAVKKIVRQGGIQGQLGLKTA
;
A
#
# COMPACT_ATOMS: atom_id res chain seq x y z
N MET A 1 23.33 17.39 -47.70
CA MET A 1 24.12 18.10 -48.72
C MET A 1 23.16 18.50 -49.84
N LEU A 2 22.54 19.68 -49.71
CA LEU A 2 21.92 20.40 -50.81
C LEU A 2 22.32 21.86 -50.58
N ALA A 3 23.44 22.23 -51.20
CA ALA A 3 23.78 23.61 -51.41
C ALA A 3 22.80 24.13 -52.47
N CYS A 4 21.83 24.95 -52.07
CA CYS A 4 21.04 25.69 -53.04
C CYS A 4 21.83 26.94 -53.41
N ASP A 5 22.22 26.96 -54.69
CA ASP A 5 22.89 28.02 -55.42
C ASP A 5 22.08 29.32 -55.34
N PHE A 6 22.59 30.33 -54.61
CA PHE A 6 21.99 31.67 -54.49
C PHE A 6 22.26 32.54 -55.74
N GLY A 7 22.45 31.93 -56.91
CA GLY A 7 22.86 32.61 -58.14
C GLY A 7 21.72 33.17 -59.01
N ASN A 8 20.47 32.72 -58.85
CA ASN A 8 19.40 32.99 -59.82
C ASN A 8 18.09 33.52 -59.22
N PHE A 9 18.14 34.28 -58.12
CA PHE A 9 16.98 35.01 -57.58
C PHE A 9 17.00 36.51 -57.91
N VAL A 10 17.58 36.87 -59.05
CA VAL A 10 17.52 38.22 -59.61
C VAL A 10 16.39 38.22 -60.64
N ASP A 11 15.17 38.57 -60.20
CA ASP A 11 14.08 39.15 -61.02
C ASP A 11 12.69 39.13 -60.34
N ALA A 12 12.61 38.89 -59.02
CA ALA A 12 11.41 39.23 -58.26
C ALA A 12 11.53 40.66 -57.72
N ASN A 13 10.90 41.62 -58.41
CA ASN A 13 10.81 43.01 -57.95
C ASN A 13 9.91 43.08 -56.71
N LEU A 14 10.49 43.01 -55.52
CA LEU A 14 9.80 42.99 -54.22
C LEU A 14 10.33 44.09 -53.29
N GLY A 15 9.85 45.32 -53.51
CA GLY A 15 9.80 46.38 -52.48
C GLY A 15 11.12 47.08 -52.13
N ASP A 16 11.02 48.40 -51.98
CA ASP A 16 12.15 49.36 -51.90
C ASP A 16 12.82 49.48 -50.51
N ASP A 17 12.52 48.60 -49.55
CA ASP A 17 12.99 48.74 -48.17
C ASP A 17 13.90 47.59 -47.69
N GLY A 18 14.18 46.59 -48.53
CA GLY A 18 15.15 45.53 -48.23
C GLY A 18 14.78 44.62 -47.05
N THR A 19 13.56 44.73 -46.51
CA THR A 19 13.05 43.94 -45.38
C THR A 19 12.57 42.55 -45.80
N GLY A 20 12.16 42.38 -47.06
CA GLY A 20 11.70 41.09 -47.60
C GLY A 20 12.74 39.97 -47.56
N TRP A 21 14.04 40.32 -47.54
CA TRP A 21 15.13 39.34 -47.41
C TRP A 21 15.20 38.69 -46.02
N ILE A 22 14.78 39.39 -44.97
CA ILE A 22 14.94 38.94 -43.57
C ILE A 22 13.87 37.91 -43.20
N GLU A 23 12.62 38.12 -43.62
CA GLU A 23 11.52 37.21 -43.31
C GLU A 23 11.71 35.83 -43.96
N VAL A 24 12.20 35.79 -45.20
CA VAL A 24 12.45 34.54 -45.93
C VAL A 24 13.64 33.76 -45.36
N LEU A 25 14.70 34.46 -44.90
CA LEU A 25 15.87 33.80 -44.30
C LEU A 25 15.58 33.20 -42.92
N VAL A 26 14.71 33.85 -42.13
CA VAL A 26 14.34 33.39 -40.78
C VAL A 26 13.38 32.19 -40.84
N ALA A 27 12.49 32.13 -41.82
CA ALA A 27 11.52 31.04 -41.94
C ALA A 27 12.13 29.69 -42.38
N HIS A 28 13.29 29.68 -43.06
CA HIS A 28 13.82 28.47 -43.71
C HIS A 28 15.01 27.79 -43.01
N ASN A 29 15.60 28.36 -41.94
CA ASN A 29 16.75 27.76 -41.28
C ASN A 29 16.56 27.61 -39.76
N HIS A 30 16.07 26.45 -39.35
CA HIS A 30 16.05 25.99 -37.94
C HIS A 30 17.45 25.68 -37.36
N HIS A 31 18.54 26.01 -38.08
CA HIS A 31 19.92 25.75 -37.66
C HIS A 31 20.76 27.04 -37.64
N ILE A 32 20.96 27.52 -36.42
CA ILE A 32 22.12 28.27 -35.88
C ILE A 32 23.07 28.86 -36.94
N CYS A 33 23.04 30.18 -37.11
CA CYS A 33 24.16 30.97 -37.63
C CYS A 33 24.47 32.08 -36.60
N ASP A 34 25.71 32.15 -36.12
CA ASP A 34 26.17 33.15 -35.15
C ASP A 34 26.36 34.51 -35.86
N TYR A 35 25.32 35.35 -35.84
CA TYR A 35 25.29 36.61 -36.58
C TYR A 35 25.94 37.80 -35.84
N ARG A 36 27.17 37.61 -35.35
CA ARG A 36 27.95 38.69 -34.68
C ARG A 36 28.59 39.68 -35.67
N ASP A 37 28.58 39.38 -36.97
CA ASP A 37 29.30 40.16 -37.98
C ASP A 37 28.48 41.28 -38.66
N PHE A 38 27.25 41.54 -38.23
CA PHE A 38 26.46 42.65 -38.78
C PHE A 38 26.99 44.02 -38.32
N LYS A 39 27.63 44.74 -39.26
CA LYS A 39 28.19 46.08 -39.03
C LYS A 39 27.13 47.17 -38.84
N SER A 40 25.90 46.96 -39.30
CA SER A 40 24.80 47.93 -39.16
C SER A 40 24.11 47.81 -37.79
N SER A 41 23.94 48.93 -37.10
CA SER A 41 23.19 49.01 -35.83
C SER A 41 21.70 48.71 -36.02
N HIS A 42 21.14 49.08 -37.17
CA HIS A 42 19.72 48.87 -37.48
C HIS A 42 19.34 47.38 -37.51
N PHE A 43 20.20 46.53 -38.08
CA PHE A 43 19.96 45.08 -38.14
C PHE A 43 20.16 44.39 -36.78
N ARG A 44 21.00 44.95 -35.91
CA ARG A 44 21.14 44.48 -34.52
C ARG A 44 19.89 44.78 -33.69
N ASP A 45 19.34 45.99 -33.82
CA ASP A 45 18.11 46.39 -33.14
C ASP A 45 16.89 45.60 -33.63
N LEU A 46 16.80 45.32 -34.94
CA LEU A 46 15.71 44.52 -35.50
C LEU A 46 15.81 43.05 -35.05
N ARG A 47 17.03 42.47 -35.04
CA ARG A 47 17.27 41.15 -34.43
C ARG A 47 16.82 41.13 -32.98
N ASP A 48 17.24 42.10 -32.16
CA ASP A 48 16.90 42.10 -30.74
C ASP A 48 15.41 42.28 -30.50
N ARG A 49 14.71 43.05 -31.34
CA ARG A 49 13.25 43.18 -31.30
C ARG A 49 12.55 41.87 -31.66
N ILE A 50 12.93 41.25 -32.79
CA ILE A 50 12.33 40.00 -33.27
C ILE A 50 12.69 38.84 -32.31
N PHE A 51 13.92 38.76 -31.80
CA PHE A 51 14.31 37.75 -30.81
C PHE A 51 13.66 38.00 -29.46
N CYS A 52 13.42 39.23 -29.02
CA CYS A 52 12.65 39.48 -27.80
C CYS A 52 11.19 39.08 -27.97
N GLU A 53 10.54 39.43 -29.09
CA GLU A 53 9.18 38.98 -29.41
C GLU A 53 9.09 37.45 -29.59
N PHE A 54 10.10 36.81 -30.18
CA PHE A 54 10.17 35.34 -30.27
C PHE A 54 10.55 34.68 -28.93
N ARG A 55 11.32 35.34 -28.07
CA ARG A 55 11.68 34.84 -26.73
C ARG A 55 10.47 34.83 -25.81
N ASP A 56 9.49 35.71 -26.04
CA ASP A 56 8.18 35.64 -25.40
C ASP A 56 7.32 34.47 -25.93
N TYR A 57 7.65 33.90 -27.10
CA TYR A 57 6.95 32.75 -27.67
C TYR A 57 7.59 31.38 -27.34
N THR A 58 8.83 31.38 -26.82
CA THR A 58 9.49 30.19 -26.27
C THR A 58 9.70 30.33 -24.76
N ASP A 59 8.67 30.70 -24.01
CA ASP A 59 8.56 30.21 -22.65
C ASP A 59 8.28 28.71 -22.76
N MET A 60 9.35 27.90 -22.76
CA MET A 60 9.25 26.47 -22.54
C MET A 60 8.73 26.29 -21.10
N SER A 61 7.42 26.43 -20.95
CA SER A 61 6.67 26.07 -19.74
C SER A 61 7.20 24.73 -19.29
N ASP A 62 7.58 24.67 -18.01
CA ASP A 62 8.17 23.47 -17.42
C ASP A 62 7.27 22.28 -17.75
N PRO A 63 7.77 21.21 -18.40
CA PRO A 63 6.94 20.03 -18.68
C PRO A 63 6.30 19.43 -17.43
N GLN A 64 6.86 19.73 -16.25
CA GLN A 64 6.37 19.34 -14.94
C GLN A 64 5.71 20.48 -14.15
N GLU A 65 5.31 21.60 -14.77
CA GLU A 65 4.78 22.78 -14.06
C GLU A 65 3.59 22.43 -13.16
N GLN A 66 2.61 21.70 -13.69
CA GLN A 66 1.42 21.27 -12.94
C GLN A 66 1.78 20.33 -11.79
N LEU A 67 2.70 19.39 -12.02
CA LEU A 67 3.21 18.48 -11.01
C LEU A 67 3.95 19.23 -9.88
N LYS A 68 4.74 20.25 -10.22
CA LYS A 68 5.48 21.07 -9.25
C LYS A 68 4.55 21.95 -8.44
N ARG A 69 3.50 22.50 -9.04
CA ARG A 69 2.44 23.23 -8.32
C ARG A 69 1.73 22.29 -7.33
N TRP A 70 1.31 21.11 -7.77
CA TRP A 70 0.73 20.09 -6.88
C TRP A 70 1.68 19.72 -5.73
N PHE A 71 2.95 19.47 -6.03
CA PHE A 71 3.94 19.10 -5.03
C PHE A 71 4.24 20.24 -4.04
N HIS A 72 4.27 21.49 -4.52
CA HIS A 72 4.40 22.68 -3.71
C HIS A 72 3.26 22.79 -2.70
N ASP A 73 2.02 22.67 -3.17
CA ASP A 73 0.83 22.84 -2.33
C ASP A 73 0.71 21.75 -1.28
N LYS A 74 1.01 20.49 -1.64
CA LYS A 74 1.01 19.38 -0.69
C LYS A 74 2.11 19.48 0.37
N THR A 75 3.24 20.11 0.05
CA THR A 75 4.37 20.28 0.98
C THR A 75 4.40 21.64 1.68
N ALA A 76 3.44 22.52 1.40
CA ALA A 76 3.29 23.83 2.04
C ALA A 76 2.96 23.77 3.54
N PRO A 77 2.11 22.84 4.04
CA PRO A 77 1.76 22.80 5.46
C PRO A 77 2.97 22.49 6.35
N HIS A 78 2.97 23.09 7.55
CA HIS A 78 4.08 22.99 8.48
C HIS A 78 4.31 21.53 8.93
N GLY A 79 5.58 21.10 8.96
CA GLY A 79 5.98 19.74 9.37
C GLY A 79 5.81 18.64 8.31
N VAL A 80 5.12 18.89 7.19
CA VAL A 80 4.92 17.89 6.13
C VAL A 80 6.23 17.54 5.43
N LYS A 81 7.13 18.51 5.22
CA LYS A 81 8.45 18.28 4.62
C LYS A 81 9.31 17.29 5.41
N THR A 82 9.27 17.39 6.74
CA THR A 82 10.01 16.48 7.63
C THR A 82 9.43 15.07 7.53
N LYS A 83 8.09 14.94 7.63
CA LYS A 83 7.41 13.65 7.49
C LYS A 83 7.61 13.00 6.12
N LEU A 84 7.58 13.80 5.06
CA LEU A 84 7.83 13.33 3.70
C LEU A 84 9.29 12.90 3.52
N SER A 85 10.24 13.63 4.12
CA SER A 85 11.65 13.26 4.11
C SER A 85 11.88 11.89 4.77
N GLU A 86 11.31 11.68 5.95
CA GLU A 86 11.35 10.40 6.68
C GLU A 86 10.72 9.24 5.89
N ALA A 87 9.58 9.50 5.24
CA ALA A 87 8.85 8.47 4.50
C ALA A 87 9.50 8.07 3.17
N THR A 88 10.16 9.02 2.49
CA THR A 88 10.64 8.84 1.11
C THR A 88 12.15 8.59 1.00
N GLY A 89 12.91 8.91 2.05
CA GLY A 89 14.37 8.82 2.10
C GLY A 89 15.09 9.99 1.40
N PHE A 90 14.35 10.98 0.88
CA PHE A 90 14.93 12.19 0.31
C PHE A 90 15.21 13.22 1.40
N THR A 91 16.31 13.94 1.29
CA THR A 91 16.68 14.98 2.27
C THR A 91 15.73 16.18 2.18
N PRO A 92 15.50 16.92 3.29
CA PRO A 92 14.65 18.12 3.27
C PRO A 92 15.13 19.17 2.26
N THR A 93 16.44 19.24 2.03
CA THR A 93 17.06 20.12 1.03
C THR A 93 16.69 19.73 -0.40
N GLN A 94 16.66 18.44 -0.73
CA GLN A 94 16.22 17.94 -2.04
C GLN A 94 14.74 18.26 -2.27
N ILE A 95 13.89 18.03 -1.27
CA ILE A 95 12.45 18.35 -1.33
C ILE A 95 12.23 19.84 -1.55
N SER A 96 12.99 20.69 -0.84
CA SER A 96 12.88 22.14 -1.00
C SER A 96 13.30 22.64 -2.38
N ARG A 97 14.26 21.98 -3.04
CA ARG A 97 14.69 22.32 -4.41
C ARG A 97 13.66 21.89 -5.45
N MET A 98 13.08 20.70 -5.27
CA MET A 98 12.02 20.14 -6.12
C MET A 98 10.71 20.95 -6.09
N ARG A 99 10.48 21.70 -5.01
CA ARG A 99 9.30 22.54 -4.81
C ARG A 99 9.30 23.84 -5.63
N ASN A 100 10.45 24.32 -6.07
CA ASN A 100 10.54 25.66 -6.66
C ASN A 100 9.91 25.68 -8.06
N VAL A 101 8.78 26.37 -8.18
CA VAL A 101 8.01 26.55 -9.44
C VAL A 101 8.59 27.69 -10.28
N GLU A 102 9.04 28.76 -9.63
CA GLU A 102 9.47 30.00 -10.29
C GLU A 102 10.94 30.26 -9.98
N THR A 103 11.82 30.04 -10.95
CA THR A 103 13.20 30.52 -10.90
C THR A 103 13.66 30.78 -12.33
N ASP A 104 14.12 32.00 -12.60
CA ASP A 104 14.55 32.47 -13.92
C ASP A 104 15.80 31.74 -14.44
N ASP A 105 16.54 31.06 -13.55
CA ASP A 105 17.71 30.26 -13.89
C ASP A 105 17.32 28.83 -14.32
N PRO A 106 17.46 28.45 -15.61
CA PRO A 106 17.14 27.10 -16.09
C PRO A 106 17.98 26.01 -15.40
N LYS A 107 19.18 26.34 -14.90
CA LYS A 107 20.06 25.41 -14.16
C LYS A 107 19.56 25.07 -12.74
N LYS A 108 18.63 25.86 -12.19
CA LYS A 108 18.05 25.65 -10.85
C LYS A 108 16.69 24.94 -10.88
N ARG A 109 16.12 24.73 -12.07
CA ARG A 109 14.88 23.98 -12.29
C ARG A 109 15.17 22.49 -12.13
N GLN A 110 15.21 22.01 -10.89
CA GLN A 110 15.37 20.58 -10.63
C GLN A 110 14.07 19.86 -10.98
N GLU A 111 14.15 18.83 -11.83
CA GLU A 111 13.03 17.94 -12.13
C GLU A 111 12.74 17.04 -10.93
N ILE A 112 11.46 16.74 -10.72
CA ILE A 112 11.04 15.78 -9.71
C ILE A 112 11.25 14.38 -10.31
N PRO A 113 12.14 13.54 -9.75
CA PRO A 113 12.39 12.22 -10.30
C PRO A 113 11.17 11.30 -10.10
N ILE A 114 10.95 10.38 -11.03
CA ILE A 114 9.81 9.45 -11.03
C ILE A 114 9.66 8.66 -9.72
N ASP A 115 10.78 8.26 -9.09
CA ASP A 115 10.79 7.58 -7.80
C ASP A 115 10.20 8.46 -6.68
N MET A 116 10.53 9.76 -6.68
CA MET A 116 9.97 10.71 -5.74
C MET A 116 8.47 10.94 -5.99
N ILE A 117 8.06 11.03 -7.26
CA ILE A 117 6.65 11.20 -7.64
C ILE A 117 5.83 10.02 -7.12
N ALA A 118 6.28 8.78 -7.36
CA ALA A 118 5.61 7.57 -6.90
C ALA A 118 5.55 7.49 -5.37
N LYS A 119 6.64 7.87 -4.67
CA LYS A 119 6.68 7.90 -3.20
C LYS A 119 5.79 9.01 -2.61
N ALA A 120 5.74 10.18 -3.24
CA ALA A 120 4.87 11.28 -2.84
C ALA A 120 3.39 10.93 -3.05
N ALA A 121 3.06 10.30 -4.18
CA ALA A 121 1.71 9.80 -4.47
C ALA A 121 1.23 8.84 -3.38
N ARG A 122 2.08 7.90 -2.96
CA ARG A 122 1.83 6.99 -1.83
C ARG A 122 1.67 7.73 -0.50
N PHE A 123 2.54 8.70 -0.22
CA PHE A 123 2.53 9.44 1.04
C PHE A 123 1.25 10.30 1.19
N PHE A 124 0.80 10.94 0.11
CA PHE A 124 -0.41 11.76 0.09
C PHE A 124 -1.68 10.97 -0.23
N ASN A 125 -1.55 9.67 -0.55
CA ASN A 125 -2.64 8.80 -1.01
C ASN A 125 -3.46 9.39 -2.16
N GLU A 126 -2.78 10.06 -3.09
CA GLU A 126 -3.39 10.80 -4.20
C GLU A 126 -2.46 10.73 -5.42
N LEU A 127 -3.03 10.49 -6.61
CA LEU A 127 -2.25 10.51 -7.84
C LEU A 127 -1.95 11.95 -8.26
N PRO A 128 -0.70 12.28 -8.61
CA PRO A 128 -0.36 13.60 -9.11
C PRO A 128 -0.89 13.81 -10.53
N PRO A 129 -1.10 15.08 -10.95
CA PRO A 129 -1.53 15.42 -12.31
C PRO A 129 -0.61 14.82 -13.38
N GLY A 130 -1.19 14.20 -14.41
CA GLY A 130 -0.48 13.55 -15.50
C GLY A 130 -0.04 12.10 -15.21
N PHE A 131 -0.41 11.55 -14.05
CA PHE A 131 -0.15 10.17 -13.64
C PHE A 131 -1.43 9.41 -13.26
N GLU A 132 -2.58 9.79 -13.79
CA GLU A 132 -3.89 9.20 -13.49
C GLU A 132 -3.95 7.69 -13.78
N GLY A 133 -3.17 7.22 -14.76
CA GLY A 133 -3.05 5.79 -15.10
C GLY A 133 -2.18 4.97 -14.15
N MET A 134 -1.44 5.59 -13.22
CA MET A 134 -0.53 4.90 -12.30
C MET A 134 -1.22 4.41 -11.02
N VAL A 135 -2.42 3.84 -11.15
CA VAL A 135 -3.23 3.35 -10.00
C VAL A 135 -2.43 2.38 -9.12
N GLN A 136 -1.56 1.56 -9.71
CA GLN A 136 -0.65 0.65 -9.02
C GLN A 136 0.29 1.30 -7.98
N TRP A 137 0.56 2.61 -8.10
CA TRP A 137 1.35 3.33 -7.10
C TRP A 137 0.59 3.47 -5.78
N LEU A 138 -0.72 3.66 -5.85
CA LEU A 138 -1.62 3.67 -4.69
C LEU A 138 -2.00 2.25 -4.26
N ASP A 139 -2.01 1.30 -5.20
CA ASP A 139 -2.41 -0.10 -5.00
C ASP A 139 -1.25 -1.02 -4.55
N SER A 140 -0.10 -0.45 -4.20
CA SER A 140 0.91 -1.21 -3.46
C SER A 140 0.26 -1.72 -2.17
N PRO A 141 0.52 -2.96 -1.70
CA PRO A 141 0.01 -3.43 -0.43
C PRO A 141 0.59 -2.53 0.67
N ARG A 142 -0.12 -1.44 0.91
CA ARG A 142 -0.41 -0.83 2.18
C ARG A 142 0.58 -1.26 3.25
N ARG A 143 1.61 -0.42 3.45
CA ARG A 143 2.46 -0.43 4.67
C ARG A 143 1.64 -0.17 5.94
N ASP A 144 0.33 -0.04 5.85
CA ASP A 144 -0.63 -0.26 6.93
C ASP A 144 -0.81 -1.74 7.32
N LEU A 145 0.30 -2.50 7.29
CA LEU A 145 0.63 -3.48 8.34
C LEU A 145 0.60 -2.86 9.77
N ALA A 146 0.37 -1.54 9.89
CA ALA A 146 0.01 -0.83 11.12
C ALA A 146 -1.48 -0.91 11.49
N ASN A 147 -2.38 -1.25 10.55
CA ASN A 147 -3.78 -1.56 10.84
C ASN A 147 -3.96 -3.07 10.87
N GLY A 148 -3.25 -3.73 11.79
CA GLY A 148 -3.63 -5.07 12.16
C GLY A 148 -5.03 -5.08 12.77
N ALA A 149 -5.66 -6.25 12.76
CA ALA A 149 -6.95 -6.44 13.40
C ALA A 149 -6.76 -7.01 14.81
N GLU A 150 -7.51 -6.49 15.78
CA GLU A 150 -7.64 -7.08 17.11
C GLU A 150 -8.80 -8.07 17.09
N ILE A 151 -8.51 -9.35 17.28
CA ILE A 151 -9.51 -10.42 17.27
C ILE A 151 -9.67 -10.98 18.69
N PRO A 152 -10.92 -11.17 19.17
CA PRO A 152 -11.17 -11.79 20.47
C PRO A 152 -10.79 -13.28 20.46
N VAL A 153 -10.05 -13.71 21.48
CA VAL A 153 -9.73 -15.11 21.72
C VAL A 153 -10.83 -15.74 22.57
N MET A 154 -11.57 -16.69 22.00
CA MET A 154 -12.75 -17.29 22.63
C MET A 154 -12.41 -18.54 23.46
N GLY A 155 -11.13 -18.91 23.53
CA GLY A 155 -10.62 -20.00 24.36
C GLY A 155 -9.58 -20.86 23.66
N TYR A 156 -9.54 -22.12 24.08
CA TYR A 156 -8.57 -23.11 23.61
C TYR A 156 -9.25 -24.20 22.76
N LEU A 157 -8.52 -24.75 21.80
CA LEU A 157 -8.92 -25.94 21.03
C LEU A 157 -8.10 -27.13 21.48
N GLY A 158 -8.78 -28.19 21.92
CA GLY A 158 -8.16 -29.44 22.32
C GLY A 158 -7.61 -30.19 21.11
N ALA A 159 -6.30 -30.31 21.05
CA ALA A 159 -5.57 -31.24 20.19
C ALA A 159 -5.16 -32.47 21.00
N GLY A 160 -6.09 -33.17 21.63
CA GLY A 160 -5.82 -34.48 22.27
C GLY A 160 -6.07 -34.55 23.78
N ALA A 161 -6.26 -33.43 24.45
CA ALA A 161 -6.87 -33.38 25.78
C ALA A 161 -8.20 -32.65 25.66
N GLU A 162 -9.22 -33.13 26.38
CA GLU A 162 -10.52 -32.47 26.46
C GLU A 162 -10.30 -31.06 27.01
N VAL A 163 -10.69 -30.04 26.24
CA VAL A 163 -10.92 -28.72 26.82
C VAL A 163 -12.33 -28.83 27.38
N GLU A 164 -12.42 -29.08 28.69
CA GLU A 164 -13.68 -28.98 29.40
C GLU A 164 -14.28 -27.60 29.14
N PRO A 165 -15.62 -27.49 29.08
CA PRO A 165 -16.27 -26.20 29.04
C PRO A 165 -15.95 -25.48 30.36
N ASP A 166 -14.83 -24.76 30.41
CA ASP A 166 -14.59 -23.76 31.43
C ASP A 166 -15.79 -22.82 31.37
N TYR A 167 -16.64 -23.01 32.37
CA TYR A 167 -18.00 -22.54 32.49
C TYR A 167 -18.26 -21.20 31.79
N GLU A 168 -19.21 -21.26 30.86
CA GLU A 168 -20.24 -20.24 30.59
C GLU A 168 -20.04 -18.89 31.30
N GLN A 169 -19.19 -18.06 30.72
CA GLN A 169 -19.52 -16.75 30.15
C GLN A 169 -18.20 -16.21 29.59
N VAL A 170 -17.78 -16.69 28.41
CA VAL A 170 -16.79 -15.92 27.64
C VAL A 170 -17.51 -14.62 27.29
N PRO A 171 -17.05 -13.47 27.82
CA PRO A 171 -17.69 -12.21 27.50
C PRO A 171 -17.69 -12.02 25.97
N PRO A 172 -18.62 -11.26 25.38
CA PRO A 172 -18.65 -11.03 23.93
C PRO A 172 -17.29 -10.64 23.32
N GLU A 173 -16.44 -10.00 24.14
CA GLU A 173 -15.07 -9.58 23.86
C GLU A 173 -13.96 -10.65 23.95
N GLY A 174 -14.26 -11.89 24.33
CA GLY A 174 -13.25 -12.96 24.48
C GLY A 174 -12.51 -12.98 25.83
N LEU A 175 -11.71 -14.03 26.06
CA LEU A 175 -10.83 -14.18 27.22
C LEU A 175 -9.56 -13.32 27.10
N ASP A 176 -9.08 -13.13 25.88
CA ASP A 176 -7.88 -12.38 25.53
C ASP A 176 -8.11 -11.71 24.16
N GLN A 177 -7.22 -10.83 23.74
CA GLN A 177 -7.22 -10.28 22.39
C GLN A 177 -5.89 -10.54 21.69
N VAL A 178 -5.96 -10.83 20.40
CA VAL A 178 -4.77 -11.04 19.57
C VAL A 178 -4.71 -10.01 18.47
N HIS A 179 -3.56 -9.36 18.34
CA HIS A 179 -3.29 -8.48 17.20
C HIS A 179 -2.72 -9.30 16.04
N ILE A 180 -3.41 -9.25 14.92
CA ILE A 180 -3.05 -9.93 13.68
C ILE A 180 -2.46 -8.91 12.70
N PRO A 181 -1.31 -9.18 12.06
CA PRO A 181 -0.59 -8.18 11.25
C PRO A 181 -1.22 -7.91 9.87
N PHE A 182 -2.48 -8.26 9.66
CA PHE A 182 -3.21 -8.03 8.41
C PHE A 182 -4.70 -7.79 8.71
N PRO A 183 -5.40 -7.08 7.82
CA PRO A 183 -6.83 -6.86 7.96
C PRO A 183 -7.60 -8.19 7.84
N VAL A 184 -8.63 -8.34 8.68
CA VAL A 184 -9.60 -9.44 8.60
C VAL A 184 -11.03 -8.89 8.58
N PRO A 185 -12.02 -9.66 8.13
CA PRO A 185 -13.44 -9.36 8.34
C PRO A 185 -13.81 -9.20 9.83
N ASP A 186 -14.84 -8.40 10.11
CA ASP A 186 -15.29 -8.09 11.49
C ASP A 186 -15.90 -9.30 12.23
N ASP A 187 -16.34 -10.33 11.50
CA ASP A 187 -17.04 -11.51 12.03
C ASP A 187 -16.09 -12.66 12.44
N MET A 188 -14.86 -12.32 12.82
CA MET A 188 -13.81 -13.29 13.16
C MET A 188 -13.63 -13.48 14.66
N ILE A 189 -13.28 -14.71 15.03
CA ILE A 189 -12.87 -15.10 16.38
C ILE A 189 -11.60 -15.94 16.33
N ALA A 190 -10.84 -15.93 17.42
CA ALA A 190 -9.60 -16.68 17.52
C ALA A 190 -9.67 -17.75 18.61
N PHE A 191 -8.91 -18.83 18.42
CA PHE A 191 -8.66 -19.82 19.46
C PHE A 191 -7.19 -20.19 19.51
N THR A 192 -6.71 -20.60 20.68
CA THR A 192 -5.34 -21.09 20.85
C THR A 192 -5.33 -22.61 20.91
N VAL A 193 -4.47 -23.26 20.11
CA VAL A 193 -4.30 -24.71 20.15
C VAL A 193 -3.63 -25.13 21.45
N SER A 194 -4.26 -26.07 22.15
CA SER A 194 -3.72 -26.74 23.34
C SER A 194 -3.54 -28.24 23.05
N GLY A 195 -2.42 -28.82 23.43
CA GLY A 195 -2.12 -30.24 23.17
C GLY A 195 -1.32 -30.50 21.88
N ILE A 196 -0.98 -31.78 21.65
CA ILE A 196 0.03 -32.22 20.68
C ILE A 196 -0.52 -33.18 19.60
N SER A 197 -1.81 -33.54 19.63
CA SER A 197 -2.39 -34.54 18.71
C SER A 197 -2.41 -34.09 17.26
N MET A 198 -2.27 -32.80 17.01
CA MET A 198 -2.25 -32.24 15.66
C MET A 198 -0.85 -31.86 15.18
N MET A 199 0.19 -32.16 15.96
CA MET A 199 1.56 -31.98 15.49
C MET A 199 1.86 -32.92 14.31
N PRO A 200 2.67 -32.49 13.31
CA PRO A 200 3.36 -31.20 13.24
C PRO A 200 2.52 -30.06 12.65
N VAL A 201 1.30 -30.33 12.19
CA VAL A 201 0.43 -29.38 11.48
C VAL A 201 0.04 -28.21 12.38
N PHE A 202 -0.49 -28.50 13.56
CA PHE A 202 -0.81 -27.50 14.58
C PHE A 202 0.01 -27.74 15.85
N LYS A 203 0.88 -26.79 16.17
CA LYS A 203 1.71 -26.83 17.37
C LYS A 203 0.96 -26.19 18.55
N PRO A 204 1.25 -26.60 19.80
CA PRO A 204 0.76 -25.89 20.98
C PRO A 204 1.04 -24.38 20.89
N GLY A 205 0.04 -23.56 21.24
CA GLY A 205 0.12 -22.11 21.19
C GLY A 205 -0.17 -21.49 19.83
N THR A 206 -0.39 -22.28 18.78
CA THR A 206 -0.82 -21.78 17.47
C THR A 206 -2.18 -21.09 17.61
N VAL A 207 -2.33 -19.93 16.97
CA VAL A 207 -3.58 -19.17 16.94
C VAL A 207 -4.34 -19.52 15.67
N ILE A 208 -5.57 -19.98 15.81
CA ILE A 208 -6.47 -20.33 14.72
C ILE A 208 -7.55 -19.27 14.66
N VAL A 209 -7.64 -18.59 13.52
CA VAL A 209 -8.67 -17.58 13.24
C VAL A 209 -9.76 -18.24 12.42
N VAL A 210 -11.00 -18.10 12.87
CA VAL A 210 -12.17 -18.70 12.24
C VAL A 210 -13.31 -17.68 12.16
N TYR A 211 -14.24 -17.94 11.25
CA TYR A 211 -15.52 -17.23 11.26
C TYR A 211 -16.32 -17.58 12.52
N ARG A 212 -16.95 -16.58 13.12
CA ARG A 212 -17.83 -16.76 14.27
C ARG A 212 -19.03 -17.64 13.93
N GLU A 213 -19.64 -17.36 12.78
CA GLU A 213 -20.80 -18.10 12.27
C GLU A 213 -20.38 -19.05 11.14
N GLN A 214 -20.94 -20.25 11.14
CA GLN A 214 -20.72 -21.24 10.09
C GLN A 214 -21.47 -20.81 8.82
N LYS A 215 -20.76 -20.73 7.68
CA LYS A 215 -21.29 -20.27 6.39
C LYS A 215 -21.59 -21.43 5.43
N LYS A 216 -20.86 -22.54 5.55
CA LYS A 216 -21.00 -23.73 4.70
C LYS A 216 -21.63 -24.90 5.44
N PRO A 217 -22.29 -25.83 4.74
CA PRO A 217 -22.83 -27.04 5.35
C PRO A 217 -21.71 -28.00 5.80
N ILE A 218 -22.00 -28.91 6.74
CA ILE A 218 -21.01 -29.83 7.35
C ILE A 218 -20.29 -30.68 6.28
N GLU A 219 -21.03 -31.07 5.23
CA GLU A 219 -20.51 -31.90 4.15
C GLU A 219 -19.39 -31.23 3.38
N ALA A 220 -19.35 -29.89 3.38
CA ALA A 220 -18.28 -29.15 2.73
C ALA A 220 -16.93 -29.35 3.43
N PHE A 221 -16.92 -29.82 4.69
CA PHE A 221 -15.71 -29.94 5.53
C PHE A 221 -15.12 -31.35 5.59
N TYR A 222 -15.73 -32.33 4.92
CA TYR A 222 -15.17 -33.68 4.92
C TYR A 222 -13.77 -33.70 4.28
N GLY A 223 -12.82 -34.25 5.04
CA GLY A 223 -11.40 -34.29 4.70
C GLY A 223 -10.61 -33.03 5.05
N MET A 224 -11.26 -31.99 5.59
CA MET A 224 -10.59 -30.74 5.99
C MET A 224 -10.40 -30.64 7.49
N GLU A 225 -9.36 -29.92 7.89
CA GLU A 225 -9.15 -29.49 9.27
C GLU A 225 -10.12 -28.35 9.63
N ALA A 226 -10.76 -28.47 10.78
CA ALA A 226 -11.62 -27.40 11.29
C ALA A 226 -11.57 -27.34 12.81
N ALA A 227 -11.82 -26.13 13.33
CA ALA A 227 -12.22 -25.99 14.71
C ALA A 227 -13.67 -26.46 14.85
N VAL A 228 -13.97 -27.32 15.80
CA VAL A 228 -15.33 -27.86 15.98
C VAL A 228 -15.77 -27.73 17.42
N ARG A 229 -17.07 -27.51 17.61
CA ARG A 229 -17.74 -27.66 18.91
C ARG A 229 -18.73 -28.81 18.83
N THR A 230 -18.57 -29.78 19.70
CA THR A 230 -19.48 -30.93 19.85
C THR A 230 -20.70 -30.54 20.68
N SER A 231 -21.77 -31.33 20.60
CA SER A 231 -23.03 -31.10 21.33
C SER A 231 -22.95 -31.19 22.85
N ASP A 232 -21.82 -31.65 23.37
CA ASP A 232 -21.49 -31.63 24.80
C ASP A 232 -20.63 -30.42 25.19
N GLY A 233 -20.46 -29.46 24.28
CA GLY A 233 -19.72 -28.22 24.51
C GLY A 233 -18.20 -28.33 24.35
N ARG A 234 -17.64 -29.52 24.14
CA ARG A 234 -16.18 -29.70 23.95
C ARG A 234 -15.73 -29.10 22.62
N ARG A 235 -14.49 -28.61 22.59
CA ARG A 235 -13.91 -27.95 21.40
C ARG A 235 -12.62 -28.62 20.95
N PHE A 236 -12.52 -28.89 19.66
CA PHE A 236 -11.38 -29.60 19.07
C PHE A 236 -10.86 -28.93 17.81
N ILE A 237 -9.58 -29.14 17.51
CA ILE A 237 -9.01 -28.94 16.18
C ILE A 237 -8.67 -30.31 15.60
N LYS A 238 -9.41 -30.76 14.59
CA LYS A 238 -9.33 -32.12 14.02
C LYS A 238 -9.67 -32.10 12.54
N THR A 239 -9.33 -33.18 11.84
CA THR A 239 -9.83 -33.43 10.49
C THR A 239 -11.21 -34.06 10.58
N ILE A 240 -12.17 -33.52 9.84
CA ILE A 240 -13.55 -34.01 9.84
C ILE A 240 -13.70 -35.13 8.81
N ALA A 241 -14.20 -36.29 9.24
CA ALA A 241 -14.59 -37.39 8.37
C ALA A 241 -16.07 -37.71 8.55
N ARG A 242 -16.65 -38.40 7.57
CA ARG A 242 -18.04 -38.87 7.65
C ARG A 242 -18.18 -39.89 8.78
N GLY A 243 -19.17 -39.69 9.66
CA GLY A 243 -19.47 -40.63 10.73
C GLY A 243 -20.12 -41.91 10.20
N SER A 244 -20.21 -42.92 11.08
CA SER A 244 -20.85 -44.20 10.74
C SER A 244 -22.38 -44.12 10.80
N ARG A 245 -22.91 -43.12 11.52
CA ARG A 245 -24.34 -42.88 11.71
C ARG A 245 -24.81 -41.63 10.94
N PRO A 246 -26.12 -41.52 10.66
CA PRO A 246 -26.68 -40.29 10.09
C PRO A 246 -26.44 -39.08 11.01
N ASN A 247 -26.07 -37.95 10.40
CA ASN A 247 -25.81 -36.67 11.08
C ASN A 247 -24.72 -36.74 12.17
N THR A 248 -23.75 -37.64 12.02
CA THR A 248 -22.55 -37.69 12.86
C THR A 248 -21.29 -37.56 12.02
N VAL A 249 -20.21 -37.14 12.67
CA VAL A 249 -18.87 -37.04 12.10
C VAL A 249 -17.88 -37.85 12.92
N THR A 250 -16.81 -38.27 12.27
CA THR A 250 -15.65 -38.82 12.94
C THR A 250 -14.55 -37.77 12.92
N LEU A 251 -13.97 -37.47 14.09
CA LEU A 251 -12.88 -36.50 14.23
C LEU A 251 -11.56 -37.24 14.32
N THR A 252 -10.67 -37.00 13.35
CA THR A 252 -9.35 -37.64 13.31
C THR A 252 -8.24 -36.64 13.62
N SER A 253 -7.15 -37.16 14.17
CA SER A 253 -5.97 -36.38 14.53
C SER A 253 -4.79 -36.78 13.65
N TRP A 254 -3.76 -35.95 13.59
CA TRP A 254 -2.55 -36.30 12.86
C TRP A 254 -1.64 -37.27 13.63
N ASN A 255 -1.45 -37.01 14.93
CA ASN A 255 -0.48 -37.69 15.78
C ASN A 255 -1.11 -38.69 16.77
N ASP A 256 -2.44 -38.78 16.79
CA ASP A 256 -3.19 -39.74 17.59
C ASP A 256 -3.96 -40.66 16.65
N PRO A 257 -3.66 -41.97 16.63
CA PRO A 257 -4.34 -42.92 15.76
C PRO A 257 -5.78 -43.21 16.20
N THR A 258 -6.21 -42.75 17.38
CA THR A 258 -7.55 -43.02 17.93
C THR A 258 -8.55 -41.98 17.40
N PRO A 259 -9.47 -42.35 16.49
CA PRO A 259 -10.51 -41.44 16.03
C PRO A 259 -11.58 -41.23 17.12
N ILE A 260 -12.17 -40.03 17.15
CA ILE A 260 -13.36 -39.76 17.96
C ILE A 260 -14.58 -39.92 17.05
N GLU A 261 -15.23 -41.07 17.14
CA GLU A 261 -16.30 -41.46 16.23
C GLU A 261 -17.68 -40.92 16.64
N ASP A 262 -18.57 -40.85 15.66
CA ASP A 262 -20.00 -40.57 15.82
C ASP A 262 -20.36 -39.31 16.64
N GLN A 263 -19.56 -38.26 16.50
CA GLN A 263 -19.80 -36.98 17.17
C GLN A 263 -20.87 -36.16 16.46
N ARG A 264 -21.74 -35.50 17.23
CA ARG A 264 -22.64 -34.45 16.73
C ARG A 264 -21.97 -33.10 16.93
N LEU A 265 -21.91 -32.32 15.86
CA LEU A 265 -21.37 -30.98 15.90
C LEU A 265 -22.49 -29.96 16.05
N GLU A 266 -22.30 -28.99 16.94
CA GLU A 266 -23.13 -27.79 17.01
C GLU A 266 -22.62 -26.68 16.10
N TRP A 267 -21.30 -26.64 15.91
CA TRP A 267 -20.64 -25.56 15.21
C TRP A 267 -19.32 -26.02 14.59
N ILE A 268 -19.05 -25.51 13.40
CA ILE A 268 -17.77 -25.64 12.70
C ILE A 268 -17.20 -24.24 12.48
N GLY A 269 -16.04 -23.99 13.09
CA GLY A 269 -15.21 -22.83 12.83
C GLY A 269 -14.42 -23.01 11.56
N GLU A 270 -14.89 -22.36 10.50
CA GLU A 270 -14.20 -22.29 9.21
C GLU A 270 -12.87 -21.57 9.36
N ILE A 271 -11.76 -22.27 9.13
CA ILE A 271 -10.41 -21.71 9.28
C ILE A 271 -10.18 -20.67 8.20
N PHE A 272 -9.96 -19.43 8.65
CA PHE A 272 -9.55 -18.31 7.82
C PHE A 272 -8.02 -18.17 7.78
N ALA A 273 -7.38 -18.25 8.95
CA ALA A 273 -5.93 -18.13 9.05
C ALA A 273 -5.36 -18.96 10.21
N VAL A 274 -4.12 -19.41 10.03
CA VAL A 274 -3.35 -20.17 11.02
C VAL A 274 -2.06 -19.40 11.26
N LEU A 275 -1.84 -18.99 12.50
CA LEU A 275 -0.74 -18.12 12.87
C LEU A 275 0.15 -18.80 13.91
N PRO A 276 1.47 -18.90 13.66
CA PRO A 276 2.38 -19.37 14.69
C PRO A 276 2.39 -18.37 15.87
N PRO A 277 2.66 -18.83 17.10
CA PRO A 277 2.65 -17.95 18.27
C PRO A 277 3.54 -16.71 18.13
N ALA A 278 4.66 -16.84 17.40
CA ALA A 278 5.62 -15.75 17.17
C ALA A 278 5.10 -14.65 16.23
N ALA A 279 4.08 -14.93 15.39
CA ALA A 279 3.52 -13.97 14.44
C ALA A 279 2.42 -13.10 15.07
N VAL A 280 1.99 -13.41 16.29
CA VAL A 280 0.86 -12.78 16.96
C VAL A 280 1.34 -12.04 18.21
N LYS A 281 0.83 -10.84 18.43
CA LYS A 281 1.01 -10.12 19.70
C LYS A 281 -0.24 -10.32 20.55
N LYS A 282 -0.09 -10.95 21.72
CA LYS A 282 -1.16 -11.02 22.71
C LYS A 282 -1.33 -9.67 23.38
N ILE A 283 -2.57 -9.19 23.41
CA ILE A 283 -2.94 -7.94 24.08
C ILE A 283 -3.62 -8.34 25.38
N VAL A 284 -2.81 -8.51 26.43
CA VAL A 284 -3.32 -8.78 27.77
C VAL A 284 -4.15 -7.58 28.20
N ARG A 285 -5.46 -7.76 28.34
CA ARG A 285 -6.30 -6.76 29.00
C ARG A 285 -5.88 -6.67 30.46
N GLN A 286 -5.23 -5.58 30.85
CA GLN A 286 -5.21 -5.15 32.24
C GLN A 286 -6.63 -4.71 32.61
N GLY A 287 -7.41 -5.60 33.22
CA GLY A 287 -8.73 -5.25 33.72
C GLY A 287 -9.12 -6.13 34.89
N GLY A 288 -9.28 -5.51 36.07
CA GLY A 288 -10.06 -6.08 37.17
C GLY A 288 -9.33 -6.14 38.50
N ILE A 289 -9.89 -5.48 39.50
CA ILE A 289 -9.42 -5.39 40.89
C ILE A 289 -9.48 -6.78 41.54
N GLN A 290 -8.42 -7.58 41.43
CA GLN A 290 -8.25 -8.78 42.27
C GLN A 290 -6.79 -9.24 42.38
N GLY A 291 -5.89 -8.27 42.58
CA GLY A 291 -4.45 -8.50 42.70
C GLY A 291 -3.81 -7.82 43.91
N GLN A 292 -4.54 -7.61 45.02
CA GLN A 292 -3.95 -7.22 46.30
C GLN A 292 -4.71 -7.86 47.47
N LEU A 293 -4.60 -9.18 47.60
CA LEU A 293 -4.67 -9.81 48.91
C LEU A 293 -3.23 -10.22 49.26
N GLY A 294 -2.49 -9.23 49.76
CA GLY A 294 -1.25 -9.50 50.47
C GLY A 294 -1.57 -10.38 51.66
N LEU A 295 -1.07 -11.61 51.65
CA LEU A 295 -0.97 -12.45 52.83
C LEU A 295 -0.14 -11.69 53.86
N LYS A 296 -0.82 -11.01 54.80
CA LYS A 296 -0.24 -10.71 56.10
C LYS A 296 -0.20 -12.03 56.86
N THR A 297 0.94 -12.69 56.83
CA THR A 297 1.25 -13.74 57.80
C THR A 297 1.44 -13.05 59.15
N ALA A 298 0.72 -13.57 60.15
CA ALA A 298 0.83 -13.20 61.55
C ALA A 298 2.18 -13.60 62.16
#